data_AF-A0ABC8K4I0-F1
#
_entry.id   AF-A0ABC8K4I0-F1
#
_cell.length_a   1.000
_cell.length_b   1.000
_cell.length_c   1.000
_cell.angle_alpha   90.00
_cell.angle_beta   90.00
_cell.angle_gamma   90.00
#
_symmetry.space_group_name_H-M   'P 1'
#
loop_
_entity.id
_entity.type
_entity.pdbx_description
1 polymer ?
#
loop_
_entity_poly.entity_id
_entity_poly.type
_entity_poly.pdbx_seq_one_letter_code
_entity_poly.pdbx_strand_id
1 'polypeptide(L)'
;IGTFFLKPGETDDFAFHDKFIPKNKIDCTFRQIRGPSVMIRAFEGSTGAFDHGKKNYWDARENMIYFTHGQEVPKLEYKWT
;
A
#
# COMPACT_ATOMS: atom_id res chain seq x y z
N ILE A 1 8.28 9.45 1.19
CA ILE A 1 8.98 8.20 1.57
C ILE A 1 9.52 8.39 2.98
N GLY A 2 9.25 7.46 3.88
CA GLY A 2 9.65 7.55 5.28
C GLY A 2 9.14 6.34 6.08
N THR A 3 9.34 6.38 7.38
CA THR A 3 8.83 5.38 8.33
C THR A 3 7.82 6.03 9.25
N PHE A 4 6.63 5.45 9.34
CA PHE A 4 5.53 5.96 10.13
C PHE A 4 5.08 4.88 11.12
N PHE A 5 4.83 5.27 12.37
CA PHE A 5 4.33 4.39 13.41
C PHE A 5 2.84 4.66 13.61
N LEU A 6 2.02 3.64 13.34
CA LEU A 6 0.56 3.73 13.46
C LEU A 6 0.07 2.88 14.62
N LYS A 7 -0.96 3.37 15.30
CA LYS A 7 -1.76 2.59 16.26
C LYS A 7 -2.92 1.91 15.53
N PRO A 8 -3.52 0.85 16.10
CA PRO A 8 -4.73 0.25 15.54
C PRO A 8 -5.82 1.29 15.31
N GLY A 9 -6.36 1.33 14.08
CA GLY A 9 -7.39 2.29 13.66
C GLY A 9 -6.87 3.60 13.07
N GLU A 10 -5.55 3.85 13.11
CA GLU A 10 -4.95 5.00 12.42
C GLU A 10 -4.69 4.69 10.94
N THR A 11 -4.65 5.74 10.12
CA THR A 11 -4.35 5.67 8.69
C THR A 11 -3.29 6.71 8.37
N ASP A 12 -2.29 6.32 7.59
CA ASP A 12 -1.32 7.24 7.00
C ASP A 12 -1.66 7.44 5.52
N ASP A 13 -1.84 8.69 5.12
CA ASP A 13 -2.14 9.06 3.74
C ASP A 13 -0.88 9.59 3.06
N PHE A 14 -0.38 8.84 2.07
CA PHE A 14 0.72 9.26 1.24
C PHE A 14 0.24 9.64 -0.17
N ALA A 15 0.50 10.89 -0.57
CA ALA A 15 0.27 11.37 -1.92
C ALA A 15 1.59 11.83 -2.54
N PHE A 16 1.75 11.57 -3.84
CA PHE A 16 2.89 12.03 -4.60
C PHE A 16 2.44 12.49 -5.98
N HIS A 17 3.17 13.45 -6.53
CA HIS A 17 3.07 13.83 -7.93
C HIS A 17 4.35 13.40 -8.60
N ASP A 18 4.25 12.57 -9.62
CA ASP A 18 5.40 12.15 -10.40
C ASP A 18 5.12 12.34 -11.89
N LYS A 19 6.19 12.43 -12.67
CA LYS A 19 6.11 12.41 -14.12
C LYS A 19 5.54 11.07 -14.58
N PHE A 20 4.86 11.08 -15.72
CA PHE A 20 4.37 9.87 -16.35
C PHE A 20 5.56 8.99 -16.77
N ILE A 21 5.93 8.04 -15.91
CA ILE A 21 6.99 7.07 -16.16
C ILE A 21 6.34 5.68 -16.11
N PRO A 22 6.28 4.98 -17.27
CA PRO A 22 5.83 3.59 -17.30
C PRO A 22 6.67 2.76 -16.33
N LYS A 23 6.02 1.95 -15.49
CA LYS A 23 6.65 1.07 -14.47
C LYS A 23 7.13 1.74 -13.19
N ASN A 24 6.67 2.94 -12.87
CA ASN A 24 6.91 3.52 -11.55
C ASN A 24 6.35 2.62 -10.45
N LYS A 25 7.15 2.40 -9.42
CA LYS A 25 6.85 1.41 -8.39
C LYS A 25 7.22 1.98 -7.03
N ILE A 26 6.33 1.79 -6.06
CA ILE A 26 6.59 2.11 -4.67
C ILE A 26 6.31 0.84 -3.87
N ASP A 27 7.33 0.37 -3.17
CA ASP A 27 7.21 -0.73 -2.22
C ASP A 27 7.17 -0.16 -0.80
N CYS A 28 6.37 -0.78 0.07
CA CYS A 28 6.27 -0.43 1.47
C CYS A 28 6.46 -1.68 2.33
N THR A 29 7.13 -1.55 3.46
CA THR A 29 7.24 -2.62 4.45
C THR A 29 6.32 -2.32 5.61
N PHE A 30 5.35 -3.20 5.83
CA PHE A 30 4.61 -3.23 7.09
C PHE A 30 5.37 -4.10 8.08
N ARG A 31 5.51 -3.60 9.31
CA ARG A 31 6.24 -4.28 10.38
C ARG A 31 5.56 -4.04 11.71
N GLN A 32 5.29 -5.12 12.44
CA GLN A 32 4.90 -5.03 13.84
C GLN A 32 6.15 -4.78 14.71
N ILE A 33 6.05 -3.90 15.71
CA ILE A 33 7.21 -3.45 16.54
C ILE A 33 8.03 -4.64 17.09
N ARG A 34 7.36 -5.74 17.47
CA ARG A 34 7.98 -6.98 17.93
C ARG A 34 7.32 -8.20 17.28
N GLY A 35 7.26 -8.21 15.95
CA GLY A 35 6.54 -9.27 15.26
C GLY A 35 6.90 -9.37 13.79
N PRO A 36 6.01 -10.01 13.01
CA PRO A 36 6.27 -10.30 11.61
C PRO A 36 6.30 -9.02 10.77
N SER A 37 6.81 -9.17 9.56
CA SER A 37 6.86 -8.11 8.56
C SER A 37 6.45 -8.61 7.19
N VAL A 38 6.07 -7.69 6.33
CA VAL A 38 5.71 -8.01 4.95
C VAL A 38 6.01 -6.82 4.06
N MET A 39 6.58 -7.09 2.90
CA MET A 39 6.80 -6.08 1.86
C MET A 39 5.68 -6.16 0.84
N ILE A 40 5.02 -5.04 0.61
CA ILE A 40 3.89 -4.89 -0.30
C ILE A 40 4.23 -3.94 -1.43
N ARG A 41 3.59 -4.14 -2.60
CA ARG A 41 3.62 -3.17 -3.70
C ARG A 41 2.59 -2.07 -3.43
N ALA A 42 2.98 -1.03 -2.69
CA ALA A 42 2.09 0.08 -2.35
C ALA A 42 1.54 0.80 -3.60
N PHE A 43 2.37 0.94 -4.63
CA PHE A 43 1.99 1.48 -5.93
C PHE A 43 2.74 0.78 -7.05
N GLU A 44 2.03 0.50 -8.13
CA GLU A 44 2.61 0.16 -9.44
C GLU A 44 1.84 0.95 -10.49
N GLY A 45 2.60 1.73 -11.26
CA GLY A 45 2.14 2.48 -12.41
C GLY A 45 1.89 1.53 -13.57
N SER A 46 0.80 1.78 -14.28
CA SER A 46 0.44 1.04 -15.49
C SER A 46 1.37 1.40 -16.65
N THR A 47 1.31 0.63 -17.73
CA THR A 47 2.09 0.89 -18.96
C THR A 47 1.48 2.00 -19.83
N GLY A 48 0.41 2.67 -19.39
CA GLY A 48 -0.34 3.66 -20.16
C GLY A 48 -0.83 4.86 -19.34
N ALA A 49 -1.41 5.87 -19.99
CA ALA A 49 -1.68 7.22 -19.46
C ALA A 49 -2.69 7.36 -18.29
N PHE A 50 -3.09 6.26 -17.62
CA PHE A 50 -4.28 6.21 -16.76
C PHE A 50 -4.01 6.15 -15.25
N ASP A 51 -2.78 6.41 -14.79
CA ASP A 51 -2.48 6.37 -13.35
C ASP A 51 -2.95 7.62 -12.58
N HIS A 52 -3.45 8.65 -13.28
CA HIS A 52 -3.96 9.88 -12.67
C HIS A 52 -5.22 9.61 -11.84
N GLY A 53 -5.16 9.89 -10.54
CA GLY A 53 -6.29 9.73 -9.62
C GLY A 53 -6.44 8.34 -9.01
N LYS A 54 -5.52 7.42 -9.29
CA LYS A 54 -5.49 6.09 -8.67
C LYS A 54 -5.26 6.23 -7.15
N LYS A 55 -6.15 5.61 -6.37
CA LYS A 55 -6.01 5.47 -4.92
C LYS A 55 -5.88 3.99 -4.58
N ASN A 56 -4.91 3.68 -3.74
CA ASN A 56 -4.62 2.33 -3.27
C ASN A 56 -4.79 2.34 -1.75
N TYR A 57 -5.59 1.41 -1.23
CA TYR A 57 -5.81 1.24 0.18
C TYR A 57 -5.25 -0.10 0.63
N TRP A 58 -4.41 -0.05 1.65
CA TRP A 58 -3.78 -1.21 2.26
C TRP A 58 -4.19 -1.29 3.72
N ASP A 59 -4.91 -2.35 4.07
CA ASP A 59 -5.40 -2.58 5.42
C ASP A 59 -4.59 -3.71 6.06
N ALA A 60 -3.80 -3.34 7.08
CA ALA A 60 -2.99 -4.26 7.85
C ALA A 60 -3.77 -4.76 9.07
N ARG A 61 -4.21 -6.01 9.01
CA ARG A 61 -4.92 -6.68 10.12
C ARG A 61 -3.99 -7.64 10.84
N GLU A 62 -4.43 -8.17 11.98
CA GLU A 62 -3.60 -9.05 12.83
C GLU A 62 -2.94 -10.20 12.07
N ASN A 63 -3.68 -10.83 11.14
CA ASN A 63 -3.23 -12.05 10.46
C ASN A 63 -2.80 -11.83 9.01
N MET A 64 -3.23 -10.73 8.36
CA MET A 64 -3.22 -10.61 6.91
C MET A 64 -3.24 -9.16 6.44
N ILE A 65 -2.79 -8.92 5.21
CA ILE A 65 -2.82 -7.62 4.54
C ILE A 65 -3.81 -7.64 3.38
N TYR A 66 -4.71 -6.67 3.38
CA TYR A 66 -5.77 -6.55 2.39
C TYR A 66 -5.57 -5.33 1.48
N PHE A 67 -6.06 -5.44 0.25
CA PHE A 67 -5.92 -4.42 -0.78
C PHE A 67 -7.27 -4.06 -1.42
N THR A 68 -7.48 -2.76 -1.69
CA THR A 68 -8.59 -2.28 -2.55
C THR A 68 -8.24 -0.95 -3.23
N HIS A 69 -8.97 -0.65 -4.30
CA HIS A 69 -9.02 0.69 -4.91
C HIS A 69 -10.13 1.59 -4.33
N GLY A 70 -10.80 1.14 -3.25
CA GLY A 70 -11.80 1.93 -2.50
C GLY A 70 -13.23 1.81 -3.02
N GLN A 71 -13.45 1.15 -4.16
CA GLN A 71 -14.78 0.86 -4.71
C GLN A 71 -15.27 -0.56 -4.37
N GLU A 72 -14.34 -1.48 -4.14
CA GLU A 72 -14.62 -2.89 -3.89
C GLU A 72 -14.26 -3.31 -2.46
N VAL A 73 -14.84 -4.43 -2.01
CA VAL A 73 -14.44 -5.10 -0.77
C VAL A 73 -12.94 -5.43 -0.83
N PRO A 74 -12.16 -5.11 0.22
CA PRO A 74 -10.74 -5.43 0.26
C PRO A 74 -10.46 -6.93 0.09
N LYS A 75 -9.55 -7.25 -0.83
CA LYS A 75 -9.11 -8.63 -1.12
C LYS A 75 -7.85 -8.94 -0.33
N LEU A 76 -7.73 -10.19 0.11
CA LEU A 76 -6.51 -10.67 0.76
C LEU A 76 -5.39 -10.75 -0.28
N GLU A 77 -4.30 -10.00 -0.06
CA GLU A 77 -3.20 -9.94 -1.02
C GLU A 77 -1.91 -10.54 -0.45
N TYR A 78 -1.59 -10.22 0.81
CA TYR A 78 -0.38 -10.71 1.45
C TYR A 78 -0.64 -11.27 2.85
N LYS A 79 0.28 -12.10 3.32
CA LYS A 79 0.34 -12.61 4.69
C LYS A 79 1.60 -12.10 5.36
N TRP A 80 1.52 -11.90 6.68
CA TRP A 80 2.68 -11.62 7.50
C TRP A 80 3.74 -12.73 7.39
N THR A 81 5.02 -12.35 7.42
CA THR A 81 6.17 -13.28 7.44
C THR A 81 6.95 -13.15 8.73
#